data_AF-A0A086N4X7-F1
#
_entry.id   AF-A0A086N4X7-F1
#
_cell.length_a   1.000
_cell.length_b   1.000
_cell.length_c   1.000
_cell.angle_alpha   90.00
_cell.angle_beta   90.00
_cell.angle_gamma   90.00
#
_symmetry.space_group_name_H-M   'P 1'
#
loop_
_entity.id
_entity.type
_entity.pdbx_description
1 polymer ?
#
loop_
_entity_poly.entity_id
_entity_poly.type
_entity_poly.pdbx_seq_one_letter_code
_entity_poly.pdbx_strand_id
1 'polypeptide(L)'
;MDVRLPELPFPLRPYGPDGDWAYEGGALTGTAGPRQDRFVPPTGETLDPVSDAPRLLGAPDGDFQLIARVTVGFNAAFDAGVLYVHVGERAWAKLCLEYSPDAATVCTVVTRGHSDDCNSFTVDGDSVWLRVSRTGRAFAFHASLDGERWTFVRLFTLGEEKETGAALVGFLVQAPTGDGCTVTYDRLEYRSAWPADLRDGS
;
A
#
# COMPACT_ATOMS: atom_id res chain seq x y z
N MET A 1 -16.60 6.64 10.74
CA MET A 1 -16.28 8.06 10.94
C MET A 1 -15.12 8.38 10.01
N ASP A 2 -15.12 9.54 9.38
CA ASP A 2 -14.04 9.94 8.47
C ASP A 2 -12.82 10.39 9.30
N VAL A 3 -11.62 9.92 8.92
CA VAL A 3 -10.33 10.32 9.51
C VAL A 3 -9.72 11.40 8.63
N ARG A 4 -9.18 12.46 9.22
CA ARG A 4 -8.49 13.54 8.48
C ARG A 4 -7.06 13.63 8.96
N LEU A 5 -6.13 13.51 8.02
CA LEU A 5 -4.70 13.74 8.26
C LEU A 5 -4.34 15.11 7.68
N PRO A 6 -3.64 15.99 8.44
CA PRO A 6 -3.21 17.31 7.95
C PRO A 6 -2.42 17.27 6.62
N GLU A 7 -1.72 16.19 6.35
CA GLU A 7 -0.87 16.00 5.18
C GLU A 7 -1.63 15.60 3.91
N LEU A 8 -2.90 15.20 4.03
CA LEU A 8 -3.72 14.71 2.91
C LEU A 8 -4.88 15.68 2.59
N PRO A 9 -5.14 15.99 1.30
CA PRO A 9 -6.19 16.93 0.93
C PRO A 9 -7.61 16.31 0.91
N PHE A 10 -7.76 15.05 1.31
CA PHE A 10 -9.02 14.31 1.31
C PHE A 10 -9.21 13.54 2.62
N PRO A 11 -10.47 13.25 3.02
CA PRO A 11 -10.73 12.39 4.16
C PRO A 11 -10.45 10.92 3.83
N LEU A 12 -10.11 10.15 4.86
CA LEU A 12 -9.96 8.70 4.80
C LEU A 12 -11.12 8.00 5.52
N ARG A 13 -11.43 6.78 5.08
CA ARG A 13 -12.45 5.90 5.68
C ARG A 13 -11.88 4.51 5.91
N PRO A 14 -12.26 3.85 7.02
CA PRO A 14 -11.85 2.47 7.26
C PRO A 14 -12.61 1.50 6.35
N TYR A 15 -11.94 0.45 5.89
CA TYR A 15 -12.51 -0.64 5.09
C TYR A 15 -11.97 -1.99 5.54
N GLY A 16 -12.82 -3.01 5.58
CA GLY A 16 -12.46 -4.36 6.04
C GLY A 16 -12.59 -4.52 7.54
N PRO A 17 -11.84 -5.44 8.16
CA PRO A 17 -11.74 -5.57 9.61
C PRO A 17 -11.27 -4.27 10.26
N ASP A 18 -11.54 -4.12 11.55
CA ASP A 18 -11.04 -2.98 12.32
C ASP A 18 -9.51 -2.99 12.34
N GLY A 19 -8.93 -1.79 12.20
CA GLY A 19 -7.50 -1.58 12.13
C GLY A 19 -6.93 -0.78 13.30
N ASP A 20 -7.75 -0.45 14.31
CA ASP A 20 -7.35 0.34 15.48
C ASP A 20 -6.54 1.60 15.10
N TRP A 21 -7.01 2.31 14.07
CA TRP A 21 -6.28 3.42 13.46
C TRP A 21 -6.15 4.60 14.43
N ALA A 22 -4.92 5.06 14.66
CA ALA A 22 -4.62 6.23 15.49
C ALA A 22 -3.64 7.16 14.76
N TYR A 23 -3.80 8.47 14.93
CA TYR A 23 -2.88 9.46 14.39
C TYR A 23 -2.44 10.43 15.49
N GLU A 24 -1.14 10.46 15.74
CA GLU A 24 -0.52 11.31 16.76
C GLU A 24 0.84 11.79 16.27
N GLY A 25 1.15 13.07 16.47
CA GLY A 25 2.50 13.62 16.22
C GLY A 25 3.02 13.50 14.79
N GLY A 26 2.15 13.42 13.77
CA GLY A 26 2.58 13.26 12.37
C GLY A 26 2.76 11.80 11.93
N ALA A 27 2.36 10.83 12.76
CA ALA A 27 2.44 9.41 12.47
C ALA A 27 1.06 8.76 12.57
N LEU A 28 0.66 8.04 11.52
CA LEU A 28 -0.50 7.17 11.50
C LEU A 28 -0.06 5.76 11.91
N THR A 29 -0.74 5.16 12.86
CA THR A 29 -0.54 3.76 13.25
C THR A 29 -1.80 2.96 12.96
N GLY A 30 -1.64 1.73 12.47
CA GLY A 30 -2.71 0.76 12.30
C GLY A 30 -2.25 -0.63 12.69
N THR A 31 -3.20 -1.48 13.07
CA THR A 31 -2.94 -2.85 13.54
C THR A 31 -3.81 -3.84 12.77
N ALA A 32 -3.19 -4.91 12.28
CA ALA A 32 -3.89 -6.09 11.80
C ALA A 32 -4.00 -7.12 12.92
N GLY A 33 -5.17 -7.75 13.01
CA GLY A 33 -5.39 -8.96 13.80
C GLY A 33 -4.90 -10.23 13.09
N PRO A 34 -5.03 -11.40 13.72
CA PRO A 34 -4.52 -12.66 13.20
C PRO A 34 -5.19 -13.07 11.89
N ARG A 35 -4.39 -13.64 10.97
CA ARG A 35 -4.85 -14.21 9.68
C ARG A 35 -5.56 -13.19 8.79
N GLN A 36 -5.07 -11.96 8.81
CA GLN A 36 -5.57 -10.87 7.98
C GLN A 36 -4.61 -10.60 6.84
N ASP A 37 -5.10 -10.81 5.62
CA ASP A 37 -4.43 -10.57 4.35
C ASP A 37 -5.49 -10.26 3.29
N ARG A 38 -5.07 -9.65 2.20
CA ARG A 38 -5.88 -9.53 0.99
C ARG A 38 -5.13 -10.07 -0.20
N PHE A 39 -5.37 -11.31 -0.58
CA PHE A 39 -4.67 -11.95 -1.68
C PHE A 39 -5.61 -12.92 -2.41
N VAL A 40 -5.60 -12.91 -3.74
CA VAL A 40 -6.36 -13.86 -4.56
C VAL A 40 -5.37 -14.79 -5.26
N PRO A 41 -5.14 -16.01 -4.76
CA PRO A 41 -4.07 -16.87 -5.24
C PRO A 41 -4.21 -17.17 -6.74
N PRO A 42 -3.20 -16.87 -7.56
CA PRO A 42 -3.26 -17.15 -9.01
C PRO A 42 -3.21 -18.65 -9.32
N THR A 43 -2.89 -19.49 -8.34
CA THR A 43 -2.92 -20.95 -8.42
C THR A 43 -4.29 -21.55 -8.11
N GLY A 44 -5.24 -20.75 -7.64
CA GLY A 44 -6.61 -21.16 -7.35
C GLY A 44 -7.56 -20.91 -8.52
N GLU A 45 -8.77 -21.46 -8.44
CA GLU A 45 -9.84 -21.19 -9.41
C GLU A 45 -10.81 -20.08 -8.96
N THR A 46 -10.85 -19.81 -7.65
CA THR A 46 -11.74 -18.80 -7.06
C THR A 46 -11.15 -17.40 -7.18
N LEU A 47 -12.01 -16.43 -7.43
CA LEU A 47 -11.64 -15.01 -7.52
C LEU A 47 -11.90 -14.24 -6.22
N ASP A 48 -12.22 -14.95 -5.14
CA ASP A 48 -12.41 -14.37 -3.83
C ASP A 48 -11.06 -14.34 -3.09
N PRO A 49 -10.77 -13.26 -2.34
CA PRO A 49 -9.54 -13.21 -1.57
C PRO A 49 -9.58 -14.23 -0.41
N VAL A 50 -8.41 -14.76 -0.04
CA VAL A 50 -8.28 -15.76 1.04
C VAL A 50 -8.77 -15.25 2.39
N SER A 51 -8.71 -13.93 2.59
CA SER A 51 -9.18 -13.22 3.78
C SER A 51 -9.41 -11.74 3.42
N ASP A 52 -9.55 -10.88 4.44
CA ASP A 52 -9.50 -9.43 4.25
C ASP A 52 -8.53 -8.79 5.25
N ALA A 53 -8.16 -7.54 5.00
CA ALA A 53 -7.19 -6.79 5.80
C ALA A 53 -7.69 -5.36 6.10
N PRO A 54 -7.36 -4.81 7.28
CA PRO A 54 -7.70 -3.43 7.63
C PRO A 54 -7.09 -2.45 6.64
N ARG A 55 -7.91 -1.52 6.17
CA ARG A 55 -7.46 -0.41 5.34
C ARG A 55 -8.04 0.90 5.81
N LEU A 56 -7.32 1.98 5.49
CA LEU A 56 -7.78 3.35 5.66
C LEU A 56 -7.55 4.09 4.35
N LEU A 57 -8.63 4.36 3.60
CA LEU A 57 -8.55 4.82 2.20
C LEU A 57 -9.35 6.10 1.96
N GLY A 58 -8.90 6.93 1.03
CA GLY A 58 -9.60 8.13 0.57
C GLY A 58 -9.48 8.30 -0.94
N ALA A 59 -10.27 9.22 -1.49
CA ALA A 59 -10.35 9.49 -2.92
C ALA A 59 -9.56 10.77 -3.27
N PRO A 60 -8.34 10.65 -3.83
CA PRO A 60 -7.61 11.79 -4.36
C PRO A 60 -8.23 12.30 -5.67
N ASP A 61 -8.24 13.61 -5.84
CA ASP A 61 -8.56 14.24 -7.13
C ASP A 61 -7.32 14.36 -8.02
N GLY A 62 -7.50 14.09 -9.32
CA GLY A 62 -6.47 14.31 -10.33
C GLY A 62 -5.25 13.38 -10.22
N ASP A 63 -4.18 13.75 -10.90
CA ASP A 63 -2.91 13.04 -10.86
C ASP A 63 -2.19 13.31 -9.53
N PHE A 64 -1.55 12.30 -8.97
CA PHE A 64 -1.00 12.40 -7.62
C PHE A 64 0.22 11.52 -7.37
N GLN A 65 0.90 11.83 -6.27
CA GLN A 65 1.80 10.95 -5.51
C GLN A 65 1.33 10.91 -4.05
N LEU A 66 1.21 9.71 -3.50
CA LEU A 66 1.09 9.44 -2.06
C LEU A 66 2.40 8.82 -1.60
N ILE A 67 3.05 9.45 -0.61
CA ILE A 67 4.35 9.07 -0.09
C ILE A 67 4.23 8.86 1.43
N ALA A 68 4.89 7.82 1.93
CA ALA A 68 5.05 7.58 3.36
C ALA A 68 6.35 6.82 3.61
N ARG A 69 6.98 7.05 4.77
CA ARG A 69 7.87 6.04 5.35
C ARG A 69 7.02 5.06 6.15
N VAL A 70 7.22 3.78 5.88
CA VAL A 70 6.48 2.68 6.46
C VAL A 70 7.42 1.89 7.35
N THR A 71 7.06 1.73 8.62
CA THR A 71 7.79 0.95 9.62
C THR A 71 6.90 -0.19 10.11
N VAL A 72 7.37 -1.42 10.03
CA VAL A 72 6.58 -2.63 10.33
C VAL A 72 7.12 -3.31 11.58
N GLY A 73 6.26 -3.50 12.58
CA GLY A 73 6.58 -4.30 13.77
C GLY A 73 6.51 -5.80 13.46
N PHE A 74 7.43 -6.31 12.63
CA PHE A 74 7.45 -7.70 12.19
C PHE A 74 7.48 -8.69 13.36
N ASN A 75 6.51 -9.60 13.41
CA ASN A 75 6.44 -10.69 14.39
C ASN A 75 6.40 -12.06 13.72
N ALA A 76 5.85 -12.15 12.51
CA ALA A 76 5.67 -13.38 11.76
C ALA A 76 5.86 -13.20 10.25
N ALA A 77 5.96 -14.32 9.53
CA ALA A 77 6.06 -14.31 8.08
C ALA A 77 4.85 -13.62 7.43
N PHE A 78 5.14 -12.80 6.43
CA PHE A 78 4.20 -12.03 5.61
C PHE A 78 3.51 -10.86 6.33
N ASP A 79 3.91 -10.55 7.56
CA ASP A 79 3.56 -9.27 8.18
C ASP A 79 4.00 -8.12 7.25
N ALA A 80 3.11 -7.16 7.00
CA ALA A 80 3.44 -6.07 6.09
C ALA A 80 2.69 -4.77 6.38
N GLY A 81 3.39 -3.67 6.09
CA GLY A 81 2.83 -2.33 5.93
C GLY A 81 2.76 -1.96 4.46
N VAL A 82 1.65 -1.36 4.05
CA VAL A 82 1.29 -1.29 2.62
C VAL A 82 0.71 0.08 2.27
N LEU A 83 1.19 0.65 1.16
CA LEU A 83 0.42 1.64 0.40
C LEU A 83 -0.50 0.92 -0.59
N TYR A 84 -1.79 1.20 -0.51
CA TYR A 84 -2.83 0.43 -1.17
C TYR A 84 -3.59 1.26 -2.21
N VAL A 85 -3.92 0.65 -3.34
CA VAL A 85 -4.76 1.20 -4.40
C VAL A 85 -5.98 0.32 -4.57
N HIS A 86 -7.17 0.91 -4.52
CA HIS A 86 -8.45 0.24 -4.74
C HIS A 86 -9.19 0.86 -5.91
N VAL A 87 -9.38 0.11 -6.98
CA VAL A 87 -10.20 0.53 -8.13
C VAL A 87 -11.55 -0.19 -8.12
N GLY A 88 -11.61 -1.40 -7.58
CA GLY A 88 -12.84 -2.13 -7.35
C GLY A 88 -12.60 -3.43 -6.58
N GLU A 89 -13.66 -4.21 -6.37
CA GLU A 89 -13.60 -5.44 -5.56
C GLU A 89 -12.54 -6.44 -6.06
N ARG A 90 -12.37 -6.53 -7.38
CA ARG A 90 -11.44 -7.45 -8.07
C ARG A 90 -10.31 -6.72 -8.80
N ALA A 91 -10.13 -5.44 -8.51
CA ALA A 91 -9.12 -4.59 -9.13
C ALA A 91 -8.45 -3.72 -8.05
N TRP A 92 -7.29 -4.15 -7.57
CA TRP A 92 -6.53 -3.45 -6.53
C TRP A 92 -5.04 -3.74 -6.65
N ALA A 93 -4.22 -2.92 -6.01
CA ALA A 93 -2.78 -3.16 -5.93
C ALA A 93 -2.21 -2.81 -4.55
N LYS A 94 -1.15 -3.50 -4.18
CA LYS A 94 -0.36 -3.30 -2.98
C LYS A 94 1.08 -2.96 -3.35
N LEU A 95 1.65 -1.99 -2.66
CA LEU A 95 3.09 -1.78 -2.55
C LEU A 95 3.46 -1.98 -1.07
N CYS A 96 4.22 -3.02 -0.78
CA CYS A 96 4.44 -3.50 0.58
C CYS A 96 5.90 -3.34 1.00
N LEU A 97 6.11 -3.15 2.30
CA LEU A 97 7.27 -3.70 3.00
C LEU A 97 6.79 -4.92 3.78
N GLU A 98 7.21 -6.12 3.36
CA GLU A 98 6.74 -7.41 3.87
C GLU A 98 7.89 -8.27 4.40
N TYR A 99 7.67 -9.03 5.47
CA TYR A 99 8.62 -10.04 5.93
C TYR A 99 8.50 -11.34 5.12
N SER A 100 9.36 -11.52 4.11
CA SER A 100 9.16 -12.54 3.07
C SER A 100 10.35 -13.50 2.91
N PRO A 101 10.23 -14.74 3.40
CA PRO A 101 9.91 -15.04 4.79
C PRO A 101 11.08 -14.75 5.75
N ASP A 102 12.31 -14.59 5.23
CA ASP A 102 13.52 -14.49 6.05
C ASP A 102 14.07 -13.05 6.12
N ALA A 103 13.56 -12.14 5.29
CA ALA A 103 14.01 -10.75 5.22
C ALA A 103 12.85 -9.79 4.92
N ALA A 104 12.95 -8.56 5.44
CA ALA A 104 12.10 -7.47 5.02
C ALA A 104 12.32 -7.19 3.53
N THR A 105 11.25 -7.18 2.76
CA THR A 105 11.29 -7.18 1.30
C THR A 105 10.26 -6.19 0.76
N VAL A 106 10.68 -5.35 -0.17
CA VAL A 106 9.74 -4.58 -0.97
C VAL A 106 9.10 -5.53 -1.97
N CYS A 107 7.80 -5.75 -1.85
CA CYS A 107 7.03 -6.56 -2.78
C CYS A 107 5.79 -5.80 -3.29
N THR A 108 5.21 -6.29 -4.38
CA THR A 108 4.03 -5.70 -4.98
C THR A 108 3.05 -6.76 -5.43
N VAL A 109 1.78 -6.50 -5.19
CA VAL A 109 0.70 -7.34 -5.70
C VAL A 109 -0.19 -6.49 -6.60
N VAL A 110 -0.41 -6.90 -7.84
CA VAL A 110 -1.40 -6.27 -8.72
C VAL A 110 -2.50 -7.28 -9.00
N THR A 111 -3.70 -7.02 -8.50
CA THR A 111 -4.83 -7.95 -8.62
C THR A 111 -5.77 -7.51 -9.71
N ARG A 112 -5.96 -8.38 -10.71
CA ARG A 112 -6.98 -8.28 -11.76
C ARG A 112 -7.75 -9.60 -11.81
N GLY A 113 -8.73 -9.73 -10.93
CA GLY A 113 -9.27 -11.04 -10.56
C GLY A 113 -8.27 -11.77 -9.67
N HIS A 114 -7.24 -12.38 -10.26
CA HIS A 114 -6.14 -13.02 -9.52
C HIS A 114 -5.00 -12.04 -9.22
N SER A 115 -4.28 -12.30 -8.14
CA SER A 115 -3.12 -11.54 -7.70
C SER A 115 -1.86 -11.93 -8.49
N ASP A 116 -1.21 -10.92 -9.04
CA ASP A 116 0.12 -11.00 -9.66
C ASP A 116 1.15 -10.42 -8.67
N ASP A 117 1.86 -11.33 -8.00
CA ASP A 117 2.80 -11.03 -6.93
C ASP A 117 4.26 -10.99 -7.41
N CYS A 118 5.03 -10.05 -6.86
CA CYS A 118 6.40 -9.80 -7.26
C CYS A 118 7.24 -9.26 -6.09
N ASN A 119 8.27 -10.01 -5.70
CA ASN A 119 9.33 -9.55 -4.81
C ASN A 119 10.37 -8.73 -5.59
N SER A 120 10.71 -7.54 -5.09
CA SER A 120 11.62 -6.62 -5.76
C SER A 120 13.02 -6.65 -5.16
N PHE A 121 13.21 -6.14 -3.93
CA PHE A 121 14.51 -6.13 -3.26
C PHE A 121 14.34 -6.18 -1.74
N THR A 122 15.36 -6.68 -1.05
CA THR A 122 15.40 -6.75 0.41
C THR A 122 15.80 -5.41 1.02
N VAL A 123 15.31 -5.13 2.22
CA VAL A 123 15.60 -3.93 3.01
C VAL A 123 16.28 -4.38 4.30
N ASP A 124 17.37 -3.72 4.66
CA ASP A 124 17.98 -3.90 5.98
C ASP A 124 17.16 -3.11 7.02
N GLY A 125 16.59 -3.81 8.00
CA GLY A 125 15.76 -3.22 9.05
C GLY A 125 14.25 -3.36 8.79
N ASP A 126 13.47 -2.49 9.40
CA ASP A 126 12.00 -2.58 9.48
C ASP A 126 11.27 -1.44 8.77
N SER A 127 12.00 -0.57 8.07
CA SER A 127 11.50 0.70 7.57
C SER A 127 11.93 1.00 6.13
N VAL A 128 11.01 1.50 5.31
CA VAL A 128 11.28 1.94 3.93
C VAL A 128 10.33 3.07 3.53
N TRP A 129 10.76 3.96 2.63
CA TRP A 129 9.86 4.91 1.98
C TRP A 129 9.17 4.25 0.79
N LEU A 130 7.85 4.41 0.72
CA LEU A 130 7.03 3.92 -0.38
C LEU A 130 6.33 5.10 -1.05
N ARG A 131 6.17 5.01 -2.37
CA ARG A 131 5.44 6.00 -3.17
C ARG A 131 4.52 5.32 -4.16
N VAL A 132 3.26 5.73 -4.14
CA VAL A 132 2.25 5.41 -5.15
C VAL A 132 1.96 6.65 -5.96
N SER A 133 2.10 6.55 -7.28
CA SER A 133 1.79 7.64 -8.21
C SER A 133 0.67 7.23 -9.16
N ARG A 134 -0.15 8.19 -9.61
CA ARG A 134 -1.16 7.99 -10.66
C ARG A 134 -1.09 9.10 -11.71
N THR A 135 -1.17 8.72 -12.99
CA THR A 135 -1.48 9.64 -14.09
C THR A 135 -2.47 9.01 -15.07
N GLY A 136 -3.58 9.70 -15.37
CA GLY A 136 -4.63 9.12 -16.23
C GLY A 136 -5.08 7.75 -15.71
N ARG A 137 -4.84 6.68 -16.48
CA ARG A 137 -5.14 5.29 -16.08
C ARG A 137 -3.97 4.48 -15.50
N ALA A 138 -2.79 5.07 -15.45
CA ALA A 138 -1.56 4.39 -15.05
C ALA A 138 -1.24 4.64 -13.58
N PHE A 139 -0.73 3.61 -12.91
CA PHE A 139 -0.15 3.67 -11.57
C PHE A 139 1.32 3.28 -11.62
N ALA A 140 2.15 3.98 -10.85
CA ALA A 140 3.54 3.62 -10.64
C ALA A 140 3.85 3.46 -9.15
N PHE A 141 4.72 2.49 -8.86
CA PHE A 141 5.24 2.22 -7.54
C PHE A 141 6.75 2.49 -7.51
N HIS A 142 7.18 3.16 -6.45
CA HIS A 142 8.57 3.37 -6.13
C HIS A 142 8.83 3.09 -4.65
N ALA A 143 10.07 2.72 -4.34
CA ALA A 143 10.54 2.58 -2.98
C ALA A 143 11.90 3.27 -2.81
N SER A 144 12.20 3.72 -1.60
CA SER A 144 13.43 4.43 -1.28
C SER A 144 13.93 4.06 0.12
N LEU A 145 15.25 3.95 0.28
CA LEU A 145 15.88 3.66 1.57
C LEU A 145 16.17 4.92 2.39
N ASP A 146 16.17 6.10 1.75
CA ASP A 146 16.55 7.39 2.35
C ASP A 146 15.46 8.47 2.20
N GLY A 147 14.44 8.23 1.40
CA GLY A 147 13.39 9.19 1.07
C GLY A 147 13.80 10.22 0.02
N GLU A 148 15.02 10.14 -0.52
CA GLU A 148 15.59 11.06 -1.49
C GLU A 148 15.73 10.41 -2.86
N ARG A 149 16.29 9.19 -2.93
CA ARG A 149 16.49 8.46 -4.18
C ARG A 149 15.46 7.35 -4.33
N TRP A 150 14.69 7.41 -5.41
CA TRP A 150 13.58 6.50 -5.64
C TRP A 150 13.92 5.41 -6.66
N THR A 151 13.81 4.16 -6.23
CA THR A 151 13.89 3.00 -7.10
C THR A 151 12.53 2.75 -7.75
N PHE A 152 12.49 2.70 -9.07
CA PHE A 152 11.32 2.25 -9.83
C PHE A 152 11.02 0.78 -9.52
N VAL A 153 9.80 0.50 -9.06
CA VAL A 153 9.37 -0.86 -8.69
C VAL A 153 8.41 -1.44 -9.73
N ARG A 154 7.35 -0.71 -10.08
CA ARG A 154 6.30 -1.22 -10.99
C ARG A 154 5.56 -0.11 -11.72
N LEU A 155 5.10 -0.38 -12.94
CA LEU A 155 4.17 0.46 -13.71
C LEU A 155 3.07 -0.42 -14.28
N PHE A 156 1.80 -0.05 -14.08
CA PHE A 156 0.67 -0.89 -14.46
C PHE A 156 -0.63 -0.08 -14.59
N THR A 157 -1.70 -0.72 -15.09
CA THR A 157 -3.07 -0.19 -15.12
C THR A 157 -4.02 -1.11 -14.35
N LEU A 158 -5.11 -0.57 -13.79
CA LEU A 158 -6.14 -1.32 -13.04
C LEU A 158 -7.56 -1.08 -13.58
N GLY A 159 -7.69 -0.84 -14.88
CA GLY A 159 -8.95 -0.50 -15.53
C GLY A 159 -8.77 0.61 -16.55
N GLU A 160 -9.88 1.17 -17.02
CA GLU A 160 -9.86 2.36 -17.85
C GLU A 160 -9.81 3.63 -16.98
N GLU A 161 -9.63 4.78 -17.64
CA GLU A 161 -9.40 6.05 -16.96
C GLU A 161 -10.52 6.42 -15.98
N LYS A 162 -11.77 6.12 -16.33
CA LYS A 162 -12.93 6.40 -15.48
C LYS A 162 -12.84 5.66 -14.13
N GLU A 163 -12.53 4.37 -14.15
CA GLU A 163 -12.41 3.57 -12.93
C GLU A 163 -11.20 4.03 -12.12
N THR A 164 -10.06 4.25 -12.76
CA THR A 164 -8.84 4.70 -12.06
C THR A 164 -8.94 6.13 -11.51
N GLY A 165 -9.73 7.00 -12.12
CA GLY A 165 -10.02 8.35 -11.62
C GLY A 165 -10.94 8.36 -10.40
N ALA A 166 -11.62 7.24 -10.11
CA ALA A 166 -12.39 7.02 -8.90
C ALA A 166 -11.67 6.14 -7.87
N ALA A 167 -10.37 5.86 -8.08
CA ALA A 167 -9.61 4.97 -7.21
C ALA A 167 -9.50 5.55 -5.80
N LEU A 168 -9.61 4.67 -4.80
CA LEU A 168 -9.25 4.99 -3.43
C LEU A 168 -7.79 4.61 -3.19
N VAL A 169 -7.06 5.44 -2.45
CA VAL A 169 -5.70 5.14 -2.01
C VAL A 169 -5.51 5.39 -0.53
N GLY A 170 -4.51 4.74 0.05
CA GLY A 170 -4.16 4.95 1.44
C GLY A 170 -3.34 3.80 1.98
N PHE A 171 -3.72 3.33 3.17
CA PHE A 171 -2.88 2.47 4.00
C PHE A 171 -3.55 1.12 4.24
N LEU A 172 -2.76 0.06 4.33
CA LEU A 172 -3.22 -1.29 4.66
C LEU A 172 -2.20 -1.97 5.58
N VAL A 173 -2.67 -2.65 6.61
CA VAL A 173 -1.81 -3.48 7.48
C VAL A 173 -2.25 -4.94 7.36
N GLN A 174 -1.30 -5.88 7.34
CA GLN A 174 -1.59 -7.31 7.26
C GLN A 174 -0.73 -8.13 8.25
N ALA A 175 -1.30 -9.25 8.71
CA ALA A 175 -0.67 -10.26 9.55
C ALA A 175 -1.19 -11.66 9.15
N PRO A 176 -0.68 -12.24 8.03
CA PRO A 176 -1.30 -13.41 7.42
C PRO A 176 -1.08 -14.70 8.22
N THR A 177 0.07 -14.84 8.87
CA THR A 177 0.44 -16.07 9.60
C THR A 177 0.57 -15.88 11.11
N GLY A 178 0.80 -14.65 11.56
CA GLY A 178 0.99 -14.30 12.98
C GLY A 178 -0.31 -13.98 13.73
N ASP A 179 -0.14 -13.58 14.99
CA ASP A 179 -1.22 -13.20 15.90
C ASP A 179 -1.64 -11.71 15.79
N GLY A 180 -0.92 -10.94 14.98
CA GLY A 180 -1.18 -9.53 14.70
C GLY A 180 0.11 -8.77 14.35
N CYS A 181 -0.06 -7.60 13.72
CA CYS A 181 1.03 -6.75 13.30
C CYS A 181 0.62 -5.28 13.40
N THR A 182 1.49 -4.45 13.99
CA THR A 182 1.31 -3.00 14.04
C THR A 182 2.28 -2.33 13.08
N VAL A 183 1.77 -1.37 12.30
CA VAL A 183 2.54 -0.61 11.32
C VAL A 183 2.37 0.87 11.58
N THR A 184 3.48 1.60 11.48
CA THR A 184 3.51 3.05 11.52
C THR A 184 3.82 3.61 10.14
N TYR A 185 3.05 4.63 9.76
CA TYR A 185 3.24 5.45 8.57
C TYR A 185 3.55 6.88 9.01
N ASP A 186 4.78 7.31 8.81
CA ASP A 186 5.21 8.68 9.11
C ASP A 186 5.82 9.35 7.87
N ARG A 187 6.25 10.62 8.02
CA ARG A 187 6.77 11.43 6.91
C ARG A 187 5.80 11.44 5.71
N LEU A 188 4.50 11.52 6.01
CA LEU A 188 3.44 11.54 5.01
C LEU A 188 3.58 12.77 4.11
N GLU A 189 3.49 12.55 2.81
CA GLU A 189 3.51 13.62 1.82
C GLU A 189 2.52 13.29 0.69
N TYR A 190 1.78 14.31 0.26
CA TYR A 190 0.93 14.25 -0.92
C TYR A 190 1.38 15.30 -1.93
N ARG A 191 1.56 14.89 -3.19
CA ARG A 191 1.87 15.80 -4.30
C ARG A 191 0.79 15.66 -5.37
N SER A 192 0.23 16.78 -5.82
CA SER A 192 -0.76 16.81 -6.91
C SER A 192 -0.09 16.81 -8.29
N ALA A 193 0.83 15.88 -8.53
CA ALA A 193 1.59 15.79 -9.76
C ALA A 193 2.14 14.37 -9.98
N TRP A 194 2.40 14.03 -11.25
CA TRP A 194 3.12 12.82 -11.67
C TRP A 194 4.66 13.06 -11.69
N PRO A 195 5.51 12.04 -11.43
CA PRO A 195 6.96 12.18 -11.63
C PRO A 195 7.33 12.47 -13.08
N ALA A 196 8.27 13.39 -13.33
CA ALA A 196 8.67 13.75 -14.70
C ALA A 196 9.29 12.55 -15.46
N ASP A 197 10.09 11.76 -14.77
CA ASP A 197 10.59 10.47 -15.23
C ASP A 197 10.41 9.46 -14.09
N LEU A 198 10.05 8.22 -14.42
CA LEU A 198 9.89 7.16 -13.43
C LEU A 198 11.22 6.50 -13.02
N ARG A 199 12.31 6.73 -13.76
CA ARG A 199 13.57 5.97 -13.67
C ARG A 199 14.82 6.84 -13.46
N ASP A 200 14.66 8.15 -13.29
CA ASP A 200 15.79 9.05 -13.03
C ASP A 200 16.23 9.09 -11.55
N GLY A 201 15.42 8.52 -10.66
CA GLY A 201 15.68 8.45 -9.22
C GLY A 201 14.97 9.53 -8.41
N SER A 202 14.11 10.35 -9.00
CA SER A 202 13.31 11.41 -8.34
C SER A 202 11.99 10.93 -7.74
#